data_AF-A0YSB1-F1
#
_entry.id   AF-A0YSB1-F1
#
_cell.length_a   1.000
_cell.length_b   1.000
_cell.length_c   1.000
_cell.angle_alpha   90.00
_cell.angle_beta   90.00
_cell.angle_gamma   90.00
#
_symmetry.space_group_name_H-M   'P 1'
#
loop_
_entity.id
_entity.type
_entity.pdbx_description
1 polymer ?
#
loop_
_entity_poly.entity_id
_entity_poly.type
_entity_poly.pdbx_seq_one_letter_code
_entity_poly.pdbx_strand_id
1 'polypeptide(L)'
;MKSGRRLSWKLGKQNARILVQALNSLANGQLDDTNLRKQVQVEWDGNHLWVKKTTLQALSKLTQEWGEKIDTDKIRNAIKCLEKLGFLEDKRSKNNSKTQTGSKEWKFMLKLVDTEPQKNLDWLFGKEGELGAWDLKYKQLNQPSQFSDNGQQSSQELMTDDLEEKLFQWKVKQEVFYSSPPAVCVADEHPIFFDSYVFETEPFRIFVHIESDLKTSRLTLNEYKIYKISNGNPIDQTLSGDDYIKLGLSKHQEKILNLFQTHIHPYLFKKTGFKITVFNSFKANIGLNSSDAFSLCFAQGLVKKYLDLDKYKQALGLQDASQQKVILELASALNNCFYENQVRYEKSLGVS
;
A
#
# COMPACT_ATOMS: atom_id res chain seq x y z
N MET A 1 -5.90 -11.66 26.05
CA MET A 1 -5.27 -12.74 25.26
C MET A 1 -3.97 -12.20 24.66
N LYS A 2 -2.87 -12.95 24.72
CA LYS A 2 -1.53 -12.46 24.33
C LYS A 2 -1.50 -12.15 22.82
N SER A 3 -1.21 -10.90 22.49
CA SER A 3 -0.97 -10.38 21.14
C SER A 3 0.13 -11.20 20.45
N GLY A 4 -0.27 -12.19 19.66
CA GLY A 4 0.63 -12.84 18.72
C GLY A 4 0.90 -11.85 17.59
N ARG A 5 2.18 -11.52 17.34
CA ARG A 5 2.57 -10.69 16.18
C ARG A 5 1.87 -11.23 14.92
N ARG A 6 1.01 -10.40 14.32
CA ARG A 6 0.30 -10.71 13.06
C ARG A 6 1.31 -11.10 11.99
N LEU A 7 1.04 -12.19 11.28
CA LEU A 7 1.88 -12.63 10.16
C LEU A 7 1.55 -11.79 8.93
N SER A 8 2.56 -11.27 8.25
CA SER A 8 2.37 -10.64 6.94
C SER A 8 2.50 -11.71 5.87
N TRP A 9 1.39 -12.13 5.26
CA TRP A 9 1.39 -13.25 4.31
C TRP A 9 2.05 -12.93 2.98
N LYS A 10 1.87 -11.70 2.47
CA LYS A 10 2.49 -11.23 1.21
C LYS A 10 4.01 -11.03 1.34
N LEU A 11 4.45 -10.27 2.35
CA LEU A 11 5.89 -10.16 2.65
C LEU A 11 6.45 -11.52 3.08
N GLY A 12 5.65 -12.35 3.74
CA GLY A 12 5.99 -13.73 4.08
C GLY A 12 6.29 -14.55 2.84
N LYS A 13 5.44 -14.49 1.81
CA LYS A 13 5.62 -15.18 0.51
C LYS A 13 6.88 -14.72 -0.20
N GLN A 14 7.09 -13.40 -0.32
CA GLN A 14 8.27 -12.84 -1.00
C GLN A 14 9.56 -13.26 -0.30
N ASN A 15 9.63 -13.06 1.03
CA ASN A 15 10.82 -13.43 1.80
C ASN A 15 11.01 -14.95 1.87
N ALA A 16 9.93 -15.73 1.86
CA ALA A 16 10.00 -17.19 1.78
C ALA A 16 10.57 -17.64 0.43
N ARG A 17 10.23 -16.98 -0.68
CA ARG A 17 10.79 -17.31 -2.01
C ARG A 17 12.31 -17.16 -2.02
N ILE A 18 12.80 -16.01 -1.57
CA ILE A 18 14.24 -15.72 -1.48
C ILE A 18 14.93 -16.67 -0.49
N LEU A 19 14.32 -16.93 0.66
CA LEU A 19 14.86 -17.85 1.66
C LEU A 19 14.97 -19.29 1.11
N VAL A 20 13.92 -19.79 0.44
CA VAL A 20 13.90 -21.13 -0.15
C VAL A 20 14.91 -21.23 -1.30
N GLN A 21 15.06 -20.19 -2.13
CA GLN A 21 16.10 -20.11 -3.15
C GLN A 21 17.49 -20.23 -2.54
N ALA A 22 17.81 -19.39 -1.55
CA ALA A 22 19.13 -19.37 -0.93
C ALA A 22 19.46 -20.70 -0.22
N LEU A 23 18.47 -21.34 0.41
CA LEU A 23 18.62 -22.66 1.03
C LEU A 23 18.85 -23.77 0.00
N ASN A 24 18.10 -23.76 -1.12
CA ASN A 24 18.29 -24.70 -2.22
C ASN A 24 19.68 -24.55 -2.86
N SER A 25 20.13 -23.32 -3.06
CA SER A 25 21.45 -23.06 -3.65
C SER A 25 22.59 -23.45 -2.72
N LEU A 26 22.42 -23.29 -1.41
CA LEU A 26 23.37 -23.82 -0.43
C LEU A 26 23.40 -25.36 -0.46
N ALA A 27 22.23 -26.01 -0.49
CA ALA A 27 22.12 -27.47 -0.49
C ALA A 27 22.70 -28.11 -1.75
N ASN A 28 22.56 -27.45 -2.89
CA ASN A 28 23.07 -27.91 -4.18
C ASN A 28 24.50 -27.42 -4.49
N GLY A 29 25.18 -26.80 -3.52
CA GLY A 29 26.57 -26.38 -3.66
C GLY A 29 26.82 -25.24 -4.65
N GLN A 30 25.79 -24.45 -4.95
CA GLN A 30 25.88 -23.28 -5.85
C GLN A 30 26.43 -22.03 -5.16
N LEU A 31 26.60 -22.07 -3.83
CA LEU A 31 27.20 -21.00 -3.03
C LEU A 31 28.59 -21.43 -2.57
N ASP A 32 29.61 -20.71 -3.05
CA ASP A 32 31.02 -20.88 -2.69
C ASP A 32 31.34 -20.14 -1.37
N ASP A 33 30.94 -20.70 -0.24
CA ASP A 33 31.55 -20.29 1.04
C ASP A 33 31.56 -21.40 2.10
N THR A 34 32.77 -21.76 2.54
CA THR A 34 33.04 -22.73 3.59
C THR A 34 32.61 -22.25 4.98
N ASN A 35 32.45 -20.94 5.21
CA ASN A 35 32.07 -20.39 6.51
C ASN A 35 30.55 -20.40 6.76
N LEU A 36 29.72 -20.28 5.71
CA LEU A 36 28.26 -20.35 5.83
C LEU A 36 27.78 -21.76 6.15
N ARG A 37 28.41 -22.80 5.59
CA ARG A 37 28.06 -24.21 5.87
C ARG A 37 28.25 -24.61 7.34
N LYS A 38 29.12 -23.90 8.07
CA LYS A 38 29.27 -24.07 9.53
C LYS A 38 28.13 -23.46 10.33
N GLN A 39 27.47 -22.42 9.80
CA GLN A 39 26.41 -21.67 10.46
C GLN A 39 24.99 -22.08 10.02
N VAL A 40 24.86 -22.58 8.79
CA VAL A 40 23.62 -23.08 8.19
C VAL A 40 23.89 -24.48 7.66
N GLN A 41 23.47 -25.50 8.40
CA GLN A 41 23.59 -26.90 8.00
C GLN A 41 22.31 -27.34 7.32
N VAL A 42 22.40 -27.63 6.02
CA VAL A 42 21.30 -28.10 5.19
C VAL A 42 21.66 -29.41 4.51
N GLU A 43 20.68 -30.29 4.38
CA GLU A 43 20.80 -31.52 3.61
C GLU A 43 19.45 -31.90 2.99
N TRP A 44 19.51 -32.64 1.89
CA TRP A 44 18.32 -33.27 1.31
C TRP A 44 18.00 -34.56 2.08
N ASP A 45 16.74 -34.70 2.47
CA ASP A 45 16.14 -35.90 3.06
C ASP A 45 14.98 -36.32 2.16
N GLY A 46 15.27 -37.21 1.21
CA GLY A 46 14.39 -37.46 0.06
C GLY A 46 14.16 -36.18 -0.75
N ASN A 47 12.88 -35.83 -0.94
CA ASN A 47 12.49 -34.60 -1.64
C ASN A 47 12.34 -33.40 -0.70
N HIS A 48 12.68 -33.54 0.58
CA HIS A 48 12.54 -32.48 1.57
C HIS A 48 13.90 -31.89 1.92
N LEU A 49 13.91 -30.59 2.25
CA LEU A 49 15.14 -29.92 2.64
C LEU A 49 15.19 -29.77 4.16
N TRP A 50 16.13 -30.49 4.79
CA TRP A 50 16.33 -30.45 6.22
C TRP A 50 17.36 -29.39 6.60
N VAL A 51 16.92 -28.36 7.31
CA VAL A 51 17.79 -27.41 8.00
C VAL A 51 18.08 -27.92 9.41
N LYS A 52 19.22 -28.60 9.57
CA LYS A 52 19.65 -29.26 10.81
C LYS A 52 20.04 -28.29 11.92
N LYS A 53 20.62 -27.16 11.52
CA LYS A 53 21.12 -26.14 12.45
C LYS A 53 21.26 -24.80 11.74
N THR A 54 20.62 -23.76 12.27
CA THR A 54 20.81 -22.39 11.81
C THR A 54 20.44 -21.36 12.88
N THR A 55 20.68 -20.08 12.61
CA THR A 55 20.14 -18.94 13.36
C THR A 55 19.50 -17.96 12.39
N LEU A 56 18.61 -17.08 12.87
CA LEU A 56 18.02 -16.04 12.00
C LEU A 56 19.08 -15.12 11.38
N GLN A 57 20.16 -14.83 12.12
CA GLN A 57 21.28 -14.02 11.61
C GLN A 57 22.05 -14.77 10.51
N ALA A 58 22.28 -16.08 10.67
CA ALA A 58 22.93 -16.90 9.66
C ALA A 58 22.07 -17.01 8.38
N LEU A 59 20.75 -17.14 8.52
CA LEU A 59 19.82 -17.09 7.37
C LEU A 59 19.83 -15.72 6.68
N SER A 60 19.93 -14.63 7.44
CA SER A 60 20.04 -13.27 6.87
C SER A 60 21.30 -13.12 6.02
N LYS A 61 22.45 -13.60 6.52
CA LYS A 61 23.70 -13.66 5.76
C LYS A 61 23.56 -14.53 4.52
N LEU A 62 22.95 -15.72 4.65
CA LEU A 62 22.73 -16.61 3.52
C LEU A 62 21.93 -15.94 2.39
N THR A 63 20.86 -15.21 2.73
CA THR A 63 20.07 -14.48 1.72
C THR A 63 20.87 -13.35 1.07
N GLN A 64 21.73 -12.67 1.84
CA GLN A 64 22.61 -11.63 1.30
C GLN A 64 23.62 -12.21 0.28
N GLU A 65 24.21 -13.36 0.57
CA GLU A 65 25.18 -14.05 -0.31
C GLU A 65 24.52 -14.59 -1.58
N TRP A 66 23.23 -14.93 -1.50
CA TRP A 66 22.41 -15.24 -2.66
C TRP A 66 22.11 -14.01 -3.55
N GLY A 67 22.21 -12.79 -3.01
CA GLY A 67 22.01 -11.54 -3.74
C GLY A 67 20.93 -10.62 -3.16
N GLU A 68 20.18 -11.06 -2.14
CA GLU A 68 19.09 -10.27 -1.54
C GLU A 68 19.11 -10.31 -0.02
N LYS A 69 19.48 -9.21 0.63
CA LYS A 69 19.57 -9.14 2.09
C LYS A 69 18.21 -9.04 2.76
N ILE A 70 17.82 -10.07 3.51
CA ILE A 70 16.60 -10.07 4.34
C ILE A 70 16.96 -9.94 5.81
N ASP A 71 16.27 -9.05 6.53
CA ASP A 71 16.44 -8.91 7.98
C ASP A 71 15.84 -10.10 8.78
N THR A 72 16.26 -10.23 10.04
CA THR A 72 15.88 -11.38 10.88
C THR A 72 14.39 -11.45 11.20
N ASP A 73 13.69 -10.32 11.17
CA ASP A 73 12.26 -10.26 11.50
C ASP A 73 11.41 -10.69 10.31
N LYS A 74 11.80 -10.30 9.10
CA LYS A 74 11.24 -10.78 7.83
C LYS A 74 11.48 -12.28 7.63
N ILE A 75 12.66 -12.79 7.94
CA ILE A 75 12.94 -14.24 7.92
C ILE A 75 12.05 -14.98 8.90
N ARG A 76 11.89 -14.44 10.13
CA ARG A 76 11.00 -15.05 11.13
C ARG A 76 9.55 -15.09 10.64
N ASN A 77 9.09 -14.03 10.00
CA ASN A 77 7.75 -13.99 9.40
C ASN A 77 7.60 -15.03 8.28
N ALA A 78 8.58 -15.13 7.37
CA ALA A 78 8.59 -16.12 6.29
C ALA A 78 8.51 -17.56 6.81
N ILE A 79 9.33 -17.90 7.80
CA ILE A 79 9.33 -19.24 8.42
C ILE A 79 7.97 -19.56 9.03
N LYS A 80 7.38 -18.62 9.78
CA LYS A 80 6.05 -18.81 10.38
C LYS A 80 4.93 -18.94 9.36
N CYS A 81 5.00 -18.21 8.24
CA CYS A 81 4.04 -18.37 7.14
C CYS A 81 4.16 -19.76 6.50
N LEU A 82 5.38 -20.19 6.20
CA LEU A 82 5.63 -21.55 5.67
C LEU A 82 5.14 -22.64 6.64
N GLU A 83 5.36 -22.45 7.94
CA GLU A 83 4.89 -23.37 8.99
C GLU A 83 3.37 -23.45 9.02
N LYS A 84 2.70 -22.29 9.03
CA LYS A 84 1.24 -22.21 9.13
C LYS A 84 0.52 -22.74 7.88
N LEU A 85 1.16 -22.66 6.71
CA LEU A 85 0.66 -23.29 5.48
C LEU A 85 1.07 -24.77 5.38
N GLY A 86 1.83 -25.31 6.34
CA GLY A 86 2.26 -26.70 6.36
C GLY A 86 3.31 -27.04 5.30
N PHE A 87 4.07 -26.06 4.82
CA PHE A 87 5.24 -26.26 3.95
C PHE A 87 6.54 -26.36 4.76
N LEU A 88 6.50 -25.98 6.04
CA LEU A 88 7.62 -26.10 6.96
C LEU A 88 7.15 -26.82 8.22
N GLU A 89 7.99 -27.70 8.74
CA GLU A 89 7.79 -28.35 10.02
C GLU A 89 8.91 -27.95 10.98
N ASP A 90 8.55 -27.32 12.09
CA ASP A 90 9.49 -26.98 13.15
C ASP A 90 9.96 -28.26 13.86
N LYS A 91 11.29 -28.48 13.86
CA LYS A 91 11.94 -29.65 14.45
C LYS A 91 12.74 -29.30 15.71
N ARG A 92 12.58 -28.09 16.27
CA ARG A 92 13.21 -27.72 17.53
C ARG A 92 12.64 -28.55 18.69
N SER A 93 13.52 -28.98 19.59
CA SER A 93 13.13 -29.73 20.79
C SER A 93 12.28 -28.86 21.72
N LYS A 94 11.11 -29.37 22.10
CA LYS A 94 10.14 -28.69 22.98
C LYS A 94 10.66 -28.72 24.43
N ASN A 95 11.54 -27.79 24.78
CA ASN A 95 12.10 -27.75 26.14
C ASN A 95 11.11 -27.19 27.19
N ASN A 96 10.02 -26.52 26.78
CA ASN A 96 8.95 -26.10 27.69
C ASN A 96 7.66 -25.73 26.92
N SER A 97 6.48 -26.13 27.42
CA SER A 97 5.18 -25.89 26.75
C SER A 97 4.79 -24.41 26.67
N LYS A 98 5.42 -23.54 27.48
CA LYS A 98 5.16 -22.09 27.54
C LYS A 98 6.17 -21.22 26.77
N THR A 99 7.29 -21.77 26.31
CA THR A 99 8.34 -21.01 25.59
C THR A 99 8.83 -21.80 24.40
N GLN A 100 8.01 -21.85 23.35
CA GLN A 100 8.29 -22.50 22.07
C GLN A 100 9.48 -21.85 21.31
N THR A 101 10.01 -20.71 21.77
CA THR A 101 10.86 -19.81 20.97
C THR A 101 12.12 -19.28 21.68
N GLY A 102 12.55 -19.88 22.80
CA GLY A 102 13.74 -19.42 23.55
C GLY A 102 15.09 -19.81 22.93
N SER A 103 15.10 -20.81 22.04
CA SER A 103 16.34 -21.26 21.39
C SER A 103 16.78 -20.27 20.30
N LYS A 104 18.01 -19.76 20.41
CA LYS A 104 18.68 -19.00 19.33
C LYS A 104 18.86 -19.84 18.07
N GLU A 105 18.91 -21.16 18.23
CA GLU A 105 19.08 -22.15 17.16
C GLU A 105 17.73 -22.58 16.59
N TRP A 106 17.63 -22.56 15.27
CA TRP A 106 16.50 -22.98 14.46
C TRP A 106 16.78 -24.31 13.77
N LYS A 107 15.78 -25.20 13.81
CA LYS A 107 15.79 -26.50 13.14
C LYS A 107 14.43 -26.73 12.52
N PHE A 108 14.38 -27.02 11.23
CA PHE A 108 13.12 -27.23 10.53
C PHE A 108 13.32 -28.04 9.26
N MET A 109 12.23 -28.60 8.77
CA MET A 109 12.17 -29.35 7.53
C MET A 109 11.23 -28.63 6.55
N LEU A 110 11.73 -28.32 5.36
CA LEU A 110 10.92 -27.78 4.26
C LEU A 110 10.36 -28.94 3.44
N LYS A 111 9.03 -29.00 3.35
CA LYS A 111 8.30 -30.01 2.59
C LYS A 111 8.23 -29.60 1.13
N LEU A 112 9.30 -29.93 0.41
CA LEU A 112 9.45 -29.70 -1.02
C LEU A 112 9.05 -30.96 -1.82
N VAL A 113 8.90 -30.80 -3.14
CA VAL A 113 8.35 -31.84 -4.04
C VAL A 113 9.41 -32.51 -4.90
N ASP A 114 10.55 -31.84 -5.14
CA ASP A 114 11.66 -32.33 -5.95
C ASP A 114 12.99 -31.88 -5.29
N THR A 115 14.13 -32.39 -5.75
CA THR A 115 15.45 -31.87 -5.38
C THR A 115 15.90 -30.73 -6.31
N GLU A 116 15.27 -30.61 -7.48
CA GLU A 116 15.51 -29.54 -8.43
C GLU A 116 14.94 -28.19 -7.93
N PRO A 117 15.79 -27.15 -7.77
CA PRO A 117 15.37 -25.87 -7.20
C PRO A 117 14.20 -25.21 -7.92
N GLN A 118 14.25 -25.17 -9.26
CA GLN A 118 13.25 -24.42 -10.03
C GLN A 118 11.86 -25.06 -9.94
N LYS A 119 11.77 -26.39 -10.00
CA LYS A 119 10.51 -27.12 -9.82
C LYS A 119 9.87 -26.82 -8.46
N ASN A 120 10.66 -26.74 -7.40
CA ASN A 120 10.16 -26.40 -6.07
C ASN A 120 9.65 -24.96 -5.98
N LEU A 121 10.32 -24.02 -6.64
CA LEU A 121 9.91 -22.62 -6.64
C LEU A 121 8.63 -22.40 -7.44
N ASP A 122 8.55 -23.03 -8.61
CA ASP A 122 7.37 -22.98 -9.47
C ASP A 122 6.17 -23.64 -8.77
N TRP A 123 6.38 -24.82 -8.17
CA TRP A 123 5.34 -25.49 -7.39
C TRP A 123 4.88 -24.65 -6.19
N LEU A 124 5.81 -24.12 -5.40
CA LEU A 124 5.47 -23.45 -4.14
C LEU A 124 4.88 -22.05 -4.39
N PHE A 125 5.45 -21.29 -5.33
CA PHE A 125 5.13 -19.86 -5.50
C PHE A 125 4.45 -19.51 -6.82
N GLY A 126 4.35 -20.45 -7.75
CA GLY A 126 3.81 -20.24 -9.09
C GLY A 126 4.86 -19.72 -10.08
N LYS A 127 4.58 -19.95 -11.35
CA LYS A 127 5.23 -19.29 -12.49
C LYS A 127 4.59 -17.92 -12.74
N GLU A 128 5.18 -17.14 -13.63
CA GLU A 128 4.63 -15.83 -14.00
C GLU A 128 3.17 -15.96 -14.49
N GLY A 129 2.23 -15.33 -13.76
CA GLY A 129 0.80 -15.42 -14.05
C GLY A 129 0.07 -16.66 -13.50
N GLU A 130 0.78 -17.60 -12.88
CA GLU A 130 0.20 -18.84 -12.34
C GLU A 130 0.21 -18.86 -10.79
N LEU A 131 -0.80 -19.51 -10.20
CA LEU A 131 -0.89 -19.68 -8.74
C LEU A 131 -0.03 -20.85 -8.28
N GLY A 132 0.77 -20.65 -7.23
CA GLY A 132 1.52 -21.72 -6.58
C GLY A 132 0.72 -22.43 -5.49
N ALA A 133 1.28 -23.52 -4.95
CA ALA A 133 0.75 -24.23 -3.79
C ALA A 133 0.56 -23.31 -2.58
N TRP A 134 1.43 -22.30 -2.43
CA TRP A 134 1.27 -21.24 -1.43
C TRP A 134 -0.08 -20.56 -1.56
N ASP A 135 -0.43 -20.10 -2.76
CA ASP A 135 -1.67 -19.35 -3.00
C ASP A 135 -2.90 -20.22 -2.79
N LEU A 136 -2.82 -21.49 -3.23
CA LEU A 136 -3.91 -22.46 -3.05
C LEU A 136 -4.15 -22.76 -1.57
N LYS A 137 -3.09 -23.05 -0.79
CA LYS A 137 -3.23 -23.31 0.64
C LYS A 137 -3.61 -22.06 1.44
N TYR A 138 -3.11 -20.89 1.05
CA TYR A 138 -3.53 -19.63 1.66
C TYR A 138 -5.02 -19.37 1.44
N LYS A 139 -5.51 -19.59 0.20
CA LYS A 139 -6.94 -19.52 -0.12
C LYS A 139 -7.75 -20.53 0.70
N GLN A 140 -7.30 -21.78 0.83
CA GLN A 140 -7.99 -22.80 1.65
C GLN A 140 -8.01 -22.44 3.14
N LEU A 141 -6.90 -21.94 3.67
CA LEU A 141 -6.81 -21.49 5.07
C LEU A 141 -7.73 -20.30 5.35
N ASN A 142 -8.03 -19.50 4.33
CA ASN A 142 -8.90 -18.33 4.40
C ASN A 142 -10.28 -18.54 3.77
N GLN A 143 -10.63 -19.77 3.37
CA GLN A 143 -12.00 -20.08 2.97
C GLN A 143 -12.87 -20.10 4.23
N PRO A 144 -14.03 -19.41 4.23
CA PRO A 144 -14.96 -19.48 5.34
C PRO A 144 -15.44 -20.91 5.47
N SER A 145 -15.08 -21.56 6.58
CA SER A 145 -15.62 -22.87 6.93
C SER A 145 -17.14 -22.72 7.04
N GLN A 146 -17.90 -23.30 6.11
CA GLN A 146 -19.25 -23.70 6.47
C GLN A 146 -19.08 -24.73 7.59
N PHE A 147 -19.67 -24.42 8.74
CA PHE A 147 -19.71 -25.15 10.01
C PHE A 147 -18.79 -24.68 11.16
N SER A 148 -19.52 -24.36 12.24
CA SER A 148 -19.16 -24.18 13.65
C SER A 148 -18.70 -22.81 14.13
N ASP A 149 -19.66 -22.16 14.79
CA ASP A 149 -19.57 -21.04 15.72
C ASP A 149 -18.34 -21.04 16.64
N ASN A 150 -17.58 -19.95 16.58
CA ASN A 150 -17.22 -19.06 17.69
C ASN A 150 -15.84 -18.45 17.46
N GLY A 151 -15.85 -17.26 16.87
CA GLY A 151 -14.67 -16.42 16.76
C GLY A 151 -14.89 -15.37 15.67
N GLN A 152 -15.41 -14.21 16.06
CA GLN A 152 -15.48 -13.04 15.19
C GLN A 152 -14.08 -12.66 14.71
N GLN A 153 -13.65 -13.16 13.55
CA GLN A 153 -12.65 -12.49 12.72
C GLN A 153 -13.40 -11.53 11.80
N SER A 154 -13.18 -10.24 12.07
CA SER A 154 -13.85 -9.11 11.41
C SER A 154 -13.66 -9.18 9.89
N SER A 155 -14.77 -9.07 9.17
CA SER A 155 -14.86 -8.96 7.71
C SER A 155 -14.01 -7.83 7.09
N GLN A 156 -13.37 -7.00 7.92
CA GLN A 156 -12.43 -5.94 7.50
C GLN A 156 -11.06 -6.49 7.08
N GLU A 157 -10.57 -7.61 7.62
CA GLU A 157 -9.19 -8.10 7.36
C GLU A 157 -9.01 -8.61 5.92
N LEU A 158 -9.98 -9.37 5.37
CA LEU A 158 -9.99 -9.82 3.97
C LEU A 158 -10.16 -8.67 2.95
N MET A 159 -10.82 -7.58 3.36
CA MET A 159 -11.08 -6.41 2.51
C MET A 159 -9.84 -5.53 2.30
N THR A 160 -8.88 -5.59 3.21
CA THR A 160 -7.67 -4.75 3.16
C THR A 160 -6.66 -5.30 2.15
N ASP A 161 -6.54 -6.63 2.05
CA ASP A 161 -5.58 -7.31 1.18
C ASP A 161 -5.93 -7.19 -0.32
N ASP A 162 -7.21 -7.32 -0.71
CA ASP A 162 -7.67 -7.17 -2.13
C ASP A 162 -7.50 -5.73 -2.62
N LEU A 163 -7.80 -4.76 -1.76
CA LEU A 163 -7.62 -3.34 -2.04
C LEU A 163 -6.14 -2.99 -2.23
N GLU A 164 -5.24 -3.48 -1.37
CA GLU A 164 -3.79 -3.27 -1.50
C GLU A 164 -3.22 -3.91 -2.76
N GLU A 165 -3.75 -5.06 -3.19
CA GLU A 165 -3.34 -5.74 -4.42
C GLU A 165 -3.74 -4.95 -5.66
N LYS A 166 -4.99 -4.48 -5.75
CA LYS A 166 -5.45 -3.63 -6.86
C LYS A 166 -4.71 -2.29 -6.89
N LEU A 167 -4.50 -1.67 -5.72
CA LEU A 167 -3.69 -0.45 -5.59
C LEU A 167 -2.26 -0.64 -6.06
N PHE A 168 -1.64 -1.79 -5.74
CA PHE A 168 -0.30 -2.11 -6.18
C PHE A 168 -0.23 -2.30 -7.71
N GLN A 169 -1.16 -3.06 -8.29
CA GLN A 169 -1.25 -3.24 -9.75
C GLN A 169 -1.41 -1.91 -10.48
N TRP A 170 -2.07 -0.93 -9.86
CA TRP A 170 -2.25 0.39 -10.46
C TRP A 170 -1.02 1.26 -10.33
N LYS A 171 -0.38 1.30 -9.15
CA LYS A 171 0.93 1.95 -8.95
C LYS A 171 1.99 1.46 -9.93
N VAL A 172 1.92 0.18 -10.32
CA VAL A 172 2.85 -0.42 -11.31
C VAL A 172 2.54 0.05 -12.75
N LYS A 173 1.29 0.37 -13.08
CA LYS A 173 0.89 0.78 -14.44
C LYS A 173 1.08 2.27 -14.75
N GLN A 174 1.17 3.14 -13.74
CA GLN A 174 1.32 4.59 -13.95
C GLN A 174 2.54 5.10 -13.18
N GLU A 175 3.38 5.91 -13.83
CA GLU A 175 4.68 6.33 -13.29
C GLU A 175 4.60 7.11 -11.97
N VAL A 176 3.53 7.89 -11.72
CA VAL A 176 3.43 8.72 -10.51
C VAL A 176 1.98 8.81 -10.02
N PHE A 177 1.74 8.38 -8.78
CA PHE A 177 0.52 8.67 -8.02
C PHE A 177 0.85 9.50 -6.78
N TYR A 178 0.01 10.48 -6.50
CA TYR A 178 0.01 11.20 -5.23
C TYR A 178 -1.07 10.62 -4.33
N SER A 179 -0.73 10.37 -3.05
CA SER A 179 -1.64 9.72 -2.12
C SER A 179 -1.75 10.45 -0.79
N SER A 180 -2.97 10.53 -0.27
CA SER A 180 -3.27 11.11 1.04
C SER A 180 -4.26 10.22 1.79
N PRO A 181 -4.06 10.01 3.12
CA PRO A 181 -5.10 9.43 3.96
C PRO A 181 -6.33 10.33 3.98
N PRO A 182 -7.54 9.77 4.12
CA PRO A 182 -8.66 10.48 4.72
C PRO A 182 -8.42 10.69 6.22
N ALA A 183 -9.20 11.61 6.79
CA ALA A 183 -9.19 11.86 8.23
C ALA A 183 -10.62 11.84 8.79
N VAL A 184 -10.76 11.24 9.96
CA VAL A 184 -11.99 11.27 10.78
C VAL A 184 -11.83 12.34 11.85
N CYS A 185 -12.85 13.16 12.07
CA CYS A 185 -12.90 14.00 13.26
C CYS A 185 -13.27 13.11 14.47
N VAL A 186 -12.34 12.95 15.41
CA VAL A 186 -12.51 12.09 16.59
C VAL A 186 -13.17 12.84 17.75
N ALA A 187 -13.18 14.17 17.71
CA ALA A 187 -13.83 15.00 18.73
C ALA A 187 -14.38 16.29 18.12
N ASP A 188 -15.64 16.59 18.45
CA ASP A 188 -16.41 17.80 18.09
C ASP A 188 -16.53 18.08 16.58
N GLU A 189 -17.53 17.48 15.92
CA GLU A 189 -17.86 17.78 14.51
C GLU A 189 -18.37 19.23 14.32
N HIS A 190 -18.87 19.84 15.39
CA HIS A 190 -19.33 21.23 15.45
C HIS A 190 -18.96 21.87 16.79
N PRO A 191 -17.71 22.30 17.01
CA PRO A 191 -17.34 22.92 18.26
C PRO A 191 -18.11 24.23 18.39
N ILE A 192 -19.07 24.26 19.31
CA ILE A 192 -19.81 25.49 19.64
C ILE A 192 -18.90 26.42 20.49
N PHE A 193 -17.79 25.90 21.06
CA PHE A 193 -17.01 26.64 22.07
C PHE A 193 -15.48 26.46 22.10
N PHE A 194 -14.85 25.52 21.36
CA PHE A 194 -13.39 25.32 21.44
C PHE A 194 -12.75 25.07 20.06
N ASP A 195 -11.76 25.88 19.67
CA ASP A 195 -10.99 25.81 18.41
C ASP A 195 -10.04 24.59 18.34
N SER A 196 -10.51 23.39 18.64
CA SER A 196 -9.65 22.20 18.72
C SER A 196 -10.29 21.01 18.04
N TYR A 197 -9.96 20.83 16.76
CA TYR A 197 -10.29 19.62 16.01
C TYR A 197 -9.23 18.55 16.24
N VAL A 198 -9.66 17.34 16.60
CA VAL A 198 -8.78 16.17 16.66
C VAL A 198 -9.09 15.29 15.47
N PHE A 199 -8.11 15.13 14.56
CA PHE A 199 -8.23 14.28 13.39
C PHE A 199 -7.40 13.01 13.54
N GLU A 200 -7.99 11.87 13.20
CA GLU A 200 -7.28 10.59 13.09
C GLU A 200 -7.28 10.11 11.64
N THR A 201 -6.11 9.68 11.16
CA THR A 201 -5.94 9.22 9.78
C THR A 201 -6.26 7.74 9.67
N GLU A 202 -7.07 7.38 8.66
CA GLU A 202 -7.44 6.00 8.40
C GLU A 202 -6.44 5.30 7.46
N PRO A 203 -6.40 3.94 7.41
CA PRO A 203 -5.54 3.20 6.50
C PRO A 203 -5.98 3.33 5.02
N PHE A 204 -7.19 3.83 4.77
CA PHE A 204 -7.67 4.13 3.43
C PHE A 204 -6.86 5.28 2.79
N ARG A 205 -6.88 5.37 1.47
CA ARG A 205 -6.12 6.36 0.69
C ARG A 205 -6.87 6.80 -0.56
N ILE A 206 -6.77 8.09 -0.87
CA ILE A 206 -7.10 8.61 -2.21
C ILE A 206 -5.82 8.64 -3.02
N PHE A 207 -5.90 8.23 -4.29
CA PHE A 207 -4.80 8.33 -5.23
C PHE A 207 -5.20 9.20 -6.41
N VAL A 208 -4.31 10.13 -6.76
CA VAL A 208 -4.48 11.02 -7.90
C VAL A 208 -3.32 10.82 -8.86
N HIS A 209 -3.65 10.46 -10.09
CA HIS A 209 -2.72 10.45 -11.21
C HIS A 209 -2.99 11.67 -12.10
N ILE A 210 -1.91 12.33 -12.52
CA ILE A 210 -1.96 13.53 -13.35
C ILE A 210 -1.16 13.23 -14.61
N GLU A 211 -1.84 13.23 -15.75
CA GLU A 211 -1.24 13.08 -17.07
C GLU A 211 -1.32 14.40 -17.83
N SER A 212 -0.22 14.85 -18.44
CA SER A 212 -0.22 16.04 -19.27
C SER A 212 -0.94 15.79 -20.58
N ASP A 213 -1.93 16.62 -20.90
CA ASP A 213 -2.59 16.60 -22.20
C ASP A 213 -2.08 17.78 -23.05
N LEU A 214 -1.20 17.48 -24.01
CA LEU A 214 -0.62 18.48 -24.90
C LEU A 214 -1.62 19.05 -25.90
N LYS A 215 -2.79 18.41 -26.08
CA LYS A 215 -3.80 18.80 -27.07
C LYS A 215 -4.79 19.83 -26.53
N THR A 216 -4.80 20.06 -25.22
CA THR A 216 -5.74 20.99 -24.58
C THR A 216 -5.01 21.87 -23.58
N SER A 217 -5.64 22.96 -23.15
CA SER A 217 -5.25 23.76 -21.98
C SER A 217 -6.17 23.51 -20.78
N ARG A 218 -7.00 22.47 -20.85
CA ARG A 218 -8.08 22.22 -19.91
C ARG A 218 -7.69 21.15 -18.91
N LEU A 219 -8.27 21.24 -17.72
CA LEU A 219 -8.28 20.15 -16.77
C LEU A 219 -9.47 19.24 -17.07
N THR A 220 -9.26 17.94 -17.13
CA THR A 220 -10.31 16.96 -17.43
C THR A 220 -10.23 15.79 -16.47
N LEU A 221 -11.38 15.35 -15.97
CA LEU A 221 -11.48 14.10 -15.22
C LEU A 221 -11.61 12.96 -16.24
N ASN A 222 -10.58 12.13 -16.35
CA ASN A 222 -10.54 11.02 -17.30
C ASN A 222 -11.29 9.81 -16.76
N GLU A 223 -10.92 9.38 -15.54
CA GLU A 223 -11.53 8.24 -14.88
C GLU A 223 -11.74 8.51 -13.39
N TYR A 224 -12.88 8.07 -12.86
CA TYR A 224 -13.15 8.06 -11.43
C TYR A 224 -13.54 6.65 -11.00
N LYS A 225 -12.71 6.03 -10.16
CA LYS A 225 -12.90 4.65 -9.74
C LYS A 225 -13.10 4.58 -8.24
N ILE A 226 -14.26 4.06 -7.84
CA ILE A 226 -14.60 3.80 -6.44
C ILE A 226 -14.58 2.29 -6.22
N TYR A 227 -13.86 1.87 -5.19
CA TYR A 227 -14.02 0.52 -4.68
C TYR A 227 -15.31 0.42 -3.84
N LYS A 228 -16.33 -0.29 -4.35
CA LYS A 228 -17.60 -0.49 -3.65
C LYS A 228 -17.68 -1.92 -3.13
N ILE A 229 -17.86 -2.07 -1.83
CA ILE A 229 -18.20 -3.35 -1.21
C ILE A 229 -19.72 -3.49 -1.29
N SER A 230 -20.20 -4.48 -2.05
CA SER A 230 -21.62 -4.80 -2.20
C SER A 230 -21.82 -6.28 -1.88
N ASN A 231 -22.55 -6.58 -0.80
CA ASN A 231 -22.92 -7.95 -0.42
C ASN A 231 -21.76 -8.95 -0.39
N GLY A 232 -20.65 -8.60 0.26
CA GLY A 232 -19.51 -9.50 0.46
C GLY A 232 -18.65 -9.77 -0.78
N ASN A 233 -18.99 -9.20 -1.94
CA ASN A 233 -18.17 -9.27 -3.14
C ASN A 233 -17.60 -7.87 -3.48
N PRO A 234 -16.27 -7.75 -3.67
CA PRO A 234 -15.66 -6.58 -4.28
C PRO A 234 -16.24 -6.33 -5.68
N ILE A 235 -16.89 -5.20 -5.89
CA ILE A 235 -17.26 -4.78 -7.24
C ILE A 235 -16.44 -3.52 -7.56
N ASP A 236 -15.55 -3.64 -8.54
CA ASP A 236 -14.86 -2.48 -9.10
C ASP A 236 -15.87 -1.69 -9.93
N GLN A 237 -16.39 -0.59 -9.36
CA GLN A 237 -17.22 0.32 -10.13
C GLN A 237 -16.32 1.37 -10.75
N THR A 238 -16.01 1.20 -12.03
CA THR A 238 -15.46 2.28 -12.85
C THR A 238 -16.62 3.14 -13.31
N LEU A 239 -16.70 4.36 -12.80
CA LEU A 239 -17.58 5.37 -13.36
C LEU A 239 -16.81 6.08 -14.46
N SER A 240 -17.40 6.16 -15.66
CA SER A 240 -16.90 7.09 -16.65
C SER A 240 -16.99 8.51 -16.08
N GLY A 241 -16.11 9.44 -16.51
CA GLY A 241 -16.20 10.84 -16.09
C GLY A 241 -17.62 11.40 -16.24
N ASP A 242 -18.32 10.99 -17.30
CA ASP A 242 -19.70 11.39 -17.63
C ASP A 242 -20.76 10.84 -16.66
N ASP A 243 -20.56 9.65 -16.08
CA ASP A 243 -21.49 9.07 -15.10
C ASP A 243 -21.32 9.67 -13.70
N TYR A 244 -20.11 10.13 -13.36
CA TYR A 244 -19.85 10.90 -12.14
C TYR A 244 -20.43 12.33 -12.24
N ILE A 245 -20.44 12.91 -13.45
CA ILE A 245 -21.01 14.24 -13.75
C ILE A 245 -22.53 14.28 -13.52
N LYS A 246 -23.26 13.18 -13.77
CA LYS A 246 -24.72 13.11 -13.59
C LYS A 246 -25.20 13.17 -12.13
N LEU A 247 -24.30 13.00 -11.15
CA LEU A 247 -24.63 12.98 -9.71
C LEU A 247 -24.63 14.37 -9.04
N GLY A 248 -24.68 15.48 -9.80
CA GLY A 248 -24.85 16.83 -9.26
C GLY A 248 -23.55 17.58 -8.92
N LEU A 249 -22.39 17.08 -9.37
CA LEU A 249 -21.05 17.64 -9.08
C LEU A 249 -20.57 18.70 -10.09
N SER A 250 -21.40 19.10 -11.06
CA SER A 250 -21.03 20.03 -12.15
C SER A 250 -20.51 21.38 -11.63
N LYS A 251 -21.11 21.93 -10.58
CA LYS A 251 -20.69 23.23 -9.99
C LYS A 251 -19.30 23.18 -9.34
N HIS A 252 -18.96 22.09 -8.65
CA HIS A 252 -17.64 21.94 -8.03
C HIS A 252 -16.55 21.79 -9.10
N GLN A 253 -16.85 21.04 -10.16
CA GLN A 253 -15.97 20.92 -11.31
C GLN A 253 -15.71 22.28 -11.95
N GLU A 254 -16.75 23.08 -12.23
CA GLU A 254 -16.57 24.43 -12.78
C GLU A 254 -15.69 25.32 -11.90
N LYS A 255 -15.86 25.28 -10.57
CA LYS A 255 -15.00 26.00 -9.62
C LYS A 255 -13.54 25.55 -9.72
N ILE A 256 -13.28 24.24 -9.74
CA ILE A 256 -11.93 23.68 -9.87
C ILE A 256 -11.32 24.04 -11.24
N LEU A 257 -12.11 23.95 -12.31
CA LEU A 257 -11.68 24.34 -13.66
C LEU A 257 -11.31 25.82 -13.72
N ASN A 258 -12.12 26.69 -13.11
CA ASN A 258 -11.86 28.11 -13.04
C ASN A 258 -10.60 28.40 -12.23
N LEU A 259 -10.46 27.81 -11.03
CA LEU A 259 -9.24 27.91 -10.23
C LEU A 259 -8.01 27.44 -11.03
N PHE A 260 -8.12 26.33 -11.74
CA PHE A 260 -7.05 25.82 -12.58
C PHE A 260 -6.66 26.83 -13.66
N GLN A 261 -7.62 27.36 -14.41
CA GLN A 261 -7.34 28.30 -15.50
C GLN A 261 -6.75 29.63 -15.01
N THR A 262 -7.22 30.13 -13.88
CA THR A 262 -6.87 31.47 -13.38
C THR A 262 -5.67 31.47 -12.44
N HIS A 263 -5.54 30.45 -11.58
CA HIS A 263 -4.53 30.41 -10.52
C HIS A 263 -3.43 29.39 -10.76
N ILE A 264 -3.61 28.39 -11.64
CA ILE A 264 -2.60 27.32 -11.80
C ILE A 264 -1.95 27.38 -13.19
N HIS A 265 -2.75 27.37 -14.25
CA HIS A 265 -2.32 27.35 -15.65
C HIS A 265 -1.31 28.46 -16.03
N PRO A 266 -1.44 29.71 -15.55
CA PRO A 266 -0.48 30.79 -15.86
C PRO A 266 0.94 30.51 -15.33
N TYR A 267 1.09 29.59 -14.39
CA TYR A 267 2.35 29.27 -13.72
C TYR A 267 2.87 27.87 -14.05
N LEU A 268 2.27 27.16 -15.00
CA LEU A 268 2.82 25.90 -15.48
C LEU A 268 4.08 26.13 -16.34
N PHE A 269 5.07 25.23 -16.21
CA PHE A 269 6.27 25.18 -17.06
C PHE A 269 5.90 25.03 -18.55
N LYS A 270 4.85 24.26 -18.84
CA LYS A 270 4.26 24.11 -20.18
C LYS A 270 2.79 24.47 -20.11
N LYS A 271 2.29 25.25 -21.06
CA LYS A 271 0.87 25.68 -21.16
C LYS A 271 -0.02 24.56 -21.68
N THR A 272 -0.09 23.49 -20.91
CA THR A 272 -0.79 22.24 -21.25
C THR A 272 -1.88 21.97 -20.24
N GLY A 273 -2.93 21.29 -20.70
CA GLY A 273 -3.98 20.75 -19.88
C GLY A 273 -3.55 19.48 -19.17
N PHE A 274 -4.45 18.93 -18.37
CA PHE A 274 -4.23 17.66 -17.69
C PHE A 274 -5.46 16.76 -17.74
N LYS A 275 -5.19 15.46 -17.82
CA LYS A 275 -6.13 14.40 -17.50
C LYS A 275 -5.84 13.91 -16.10
N ILE A 276 -6.85 13.96 -15.24
CA ILE A 276 -6.77 13.43 -13.89
C ILE A 276 -7.51 12.09 -13.86
N THR A 277 -6.86 11.09 -13.28
CA THR A 277 -7.53 9.87 -12.84
C THR A 277 -7.53 9.83 -11.32
N VAL A 278 -8.71 9.69 -10.71
CA VAL A 278 -8.86 9.59 -9.26
C VAL A 278 -9.30 8.18 -8.90
N PHE A 279 -8.55 7.59 -7.97
CA PHE A 279 -8.93 6.34 -7.33
C PHE A 279 -9.23 6.56 -5.87
N ASN A 280 -10.36 6.01 -5.43
CA ASN A 280 -10.73 6.01 -4.04
C ASN A 280 -10.88 4.59 -3.50
N SER A 281 -10.15 4.31 -2.43
CA SER A 281 -10.21 3.03 -1.70
C SER A 281 -11.37 2.96 -0.69
N PHE A 282 -12.12 4.04 -0.55
CA PHE A 282 -13.30 4.13 0.29
C PHE A 282 -14.42 4.87 -0.46
N LYS A 283 -15.66 4.77 0.04
CA LYS A 283 -16.78 5.51 -0.54
C LYS A 283 -16.58 7.01 -0.30
N ALA A 284 -16.75 7.87 -1.30
CA ALA A 284 -16.82 9.31 -1.07
C ALA A 284 -18.09 9.68 -0.28
N ASN A 285 -18.10 10.81 0.44
CA ASN A 285 -19.24 11.35 1.19
C ASN A 285 -19.66 10.56 2.44
N ILE A 286 -18.70 10.03 3.20
CA ILE A 286 -18.94 9.37 4.51
C ILE A 286 -18.30 10.13 5.69
N GLY A 287 -18.08 11.44 5.55
CA GLY A 287 -17.46 12.26 6.61
C GLY A 287 -15.95 12.07 6.80
N LEU A 288 -15.29 11.32 5.90
CA LEU A 288 -13.86 10.99 5.99
C LEU A 288 -12.91 12.05 5.37
N ASN A 289 -13.36 13.28 5.22
CA ASN A 289 -12.56 14.37 4.67
C ASN A 289 -11.88 14.05 3.30
N SER A 290 -12.62 13.46 2.37
CA SER A 290 -12.10 13.04 1.06
C SER A 290 -11.70 14.21 0.15
N SER A 291 -12.32 15.38 0.31
CA SER A 291 -12.04 16.56 -0.52
C SER A 291 -10.66 17.15 -0.19
N ASP A 292 -10.28 17.21 1.10
CA ASP A 292 -8.93 17.61 1.51
C ASP A 292 -7.87 16.62 1.00
N ALA A 293 -8.12 15.32 1.17
CA ALA A 293 -7.20 14.30 0.69
C ALA A 293 -6.97 14.37 -0.83
N PHE A 294 -8.03 14.58 -1.62
CA PHE A 294 -7.91 14.83 -3.06
C PHE A 294 -7.12 16.11 -3.36
N SER A 295 -7.48 17.21 -2.68
CA SER A 295 -6.90 18.53 -2.93
C SER A 295 -5.40 18.55 -2.62
N LEU A 296 -5.00 17.89 -1.53
CA LEU A 296 -3.61 17.72 -1.15
C LEU A 296 -2.83 16.90 -2.18
N CYS A 297 -3.37 15.76 -2.63
CA CYS A 297 -2.73 14.94 -3.66
C CYS A 297 -2.54 15.71 -4.98
N PHE A 298 -3.58 16.42 -5.40
CA PHE A 298 -3.55 17.17 -6.65
C PHE A 298 -2.57 18.35 -6.58
N ALA A 299 -2.60 19.11 -5.48
CA ALA A 299 -1.65 20.20 -5.24
C ALA A 299 -0.20 19.71 -5.19
N GLN A 300 0.05 18.62 -4.47
CA GLN A 300 1.38 17.99 -4.42
C GLN A 300 1.88 17.64 -5.81
N GLY A 301 1.01 17.09 -6.66
CA GLY A 301 1.42 16.70 -8.01
C GLY A 301 1.70 17.84 -8.95
N LEU A 302 0.89 18.89 -8.90
CA LEU A 302 1.13 20.11 -9.66
C LEU A 302 2.45 20.76 -9.24
N VAL A 303 2.65 21.00 -7.93
CA VAL A 303 3.83 21.69 -7.41
C VAL A 303 5.12 20.91 -7.67
N LYS A 304 5.09 19.57 -7.55
CA LYS A 304 6.31 18.77 -7.72
C LYS A 304 6.77 18.60 -9.16
N LYS A 305 5.86 18.64 -10.14
CA LYS A 305 6.18 18.21 -11.51
C LYS A 305 5.84 19.22 -12.60
N TYR A 306 4.87 20.11 -12.38
CA TYR A 306 4.28 20.88 -13.48
C TYR A 306 4.31 22.40 -13.28
N LEU A 307 4.38 22.85 -12.03
CA LEU A 307 4.31 24.25 -11.66
C LEU A 307 5.71 24.87 -11.58
N ASP A 308 5.88 26.03 -12.21
CA ASP A 308 7.00 26.93 -11.97
C ASP A 308 6.81 27.56 -10.58
N LEU A 309 7.46 26.93 -9.59
CA LEU A 309 7.25 27.24 -8.18
C LEU A 309 7.68 28.66 -7.82
N ASP A 310 8.79 29.15 -8.37
CA ASP A 310 9.31 30.47 -8.04
C ASP A 310 8.40 31.57 -8.59
N LYS A 311 7.95 31.40 -9.85
CA LYS A 311 6.98 32.32 -10.46
C LYS A 311 5.64 32.32 -9.71
N TYR A 312 5.18 31.15 -9.28
CA TYR A 312 3.95 31.02 -8.51
C TYR A 312 4.05 31.69 -7.14
N LYS A 313 5.15 31.45 -6.41
CA LYS A 313 5.42 32.09 -5.12
C LYS A 313 5.46 33.61 -5.23
N GLN A 314 6.15 34.13 -6.24
CA GLN A 314 6.25 35.57 -6.46
C GLN A 314 4.87 36.20 -6.69
N ALA A 315 4.02 35.57 -7.50
CA ALA A 315 2.69 36.07 -7.80
C ALA A 315 1.74 36.08 -6.59
N LEU A 316 1.94 35.19 -5.62
CA LEU A 316 1.12 35.07 -4.42
C LEU A 316 1.73 35.70 -3.17
N GLY A 317 2.88 36.38 -3.27
CA GLY A 317 3.57 36.95 -2.10
C GLY A 317 4.09 35.89 -1.12
N LEU A 318 4.45 34.71 -1.63
CA LEU A 318 4.94 33.55 -0.88
C LEU A 318 6.44 33.32 -1.09
N GLN A 319 7.25 34.37 -1.31
CA GLN A 319 8.66 34.23 -1.70
C GLN A 319 9.45 33.36 -0.70
N ASP A 320 9.27 33.57 0.59
CA ASP A 320 9.96 32.84 1.66
C ASP A 320 9.26 31.54 2.09
N ALA A 321 8.14 31.18 1.45
CA ALA A 321 7.39 29.99 1.81
C ALA A 321 8.14 28.71 1.41
N SER A 322 8.13 27.71 2.30
CA SER A 322 8.58 26.36 1.94
C SER A 322 7.67 25.76 0.86
N GLN A 323 8.19 24.80 0.08
CA GLN A 323 7.39 24.06 -0.90
C GLN A 323 6.16 23.40 -0.25
N GLN A 324 6.31 22.89 0.98
CA GLN A 324 5.21 22.31 1.74
C GLN A 324 4.11 23.34 2.07
N LYS A 325 4.49 24.57 2.44
CA LYS A 325 3.52 25.65 2.67
C LYS A 325 2.76 25.97 1.39
N VAL A 326 3.44 26.09 0.25
CA VAL A 326 2.79 26.33 -1.06
C VAL A 326 1.82 25.20 -1.43
N ILE A 327 2.18 23.95 -1.17
CA ILE A 327 1.30 22.78 -1.38
C ILE A 327 0.04 22.90 -0.53
N LEU A 328 0.16 23.29 0.74
CA LEU A 328 -0.99 23.42 1.64
C LEU A 328 -1.90 24.58 1.25
N GLU A 329 -1.36 25.72 0.84
CA GLU A 329 -2.14 26.87 0.34
C GLU A 329 -2.92 26.50 -0.92
N LEU A 330 -2.26 25.84 -1.89
CA LEU A 330 -2.92 25.38 -3.11
C LEU A 330 -3.97 24.29 -2.81
N ALA A 331 -3.70 23.38 -1.88
CA ALA A 331 -4.65 22.38 -1.44
C ALA A 331 -5.87 23.02 -0.76
N SER A 332 -5.69 24.06 0.05
CA SER A 332 -6.78 24.81 0.68
C SER A 332 -7.66 25.51 -0.38
N ALA A 333 -7.04 26.18 -1.36
CA ALA A 333 -7.77 26.81 -2.47
C ALA A 333 -8.58 25.80 -3.29
N LEU A 334 -8.02 24.61 -3.53
CA LEU A 334 -8.72 23.50 -4.17
C LEU A 334 -9.87 22.96 -3.30
N ASN A 335 -9.65 22.78 -1.99
CA ASN A 335 -10.67 22.25 -1.09
C ASN A 335 -11.87 23.21 -0.98
N ASN A 336 -11.63 24.52 -1.00
CA ASN A 336 -12.67 25.56 -1.00
C ASN A 336 -13.63 25.45 -2.21
N CYS A 337 -13.23 24.77 -3.29
CA CYS A 337 -14.13 24.53 -4.41
C CYS A 337 -15.25 23.52 -4.10
N PHE A 338 -15.11 22.70 -3.03
CA PHE A 338 -16.04 21.66 -2.63
C PHE A 338 -17.13 22.09 -1.64
N TYR A 339 -17.01 23.26 -0.99
CA TYR A 339 -18.03 23.76 -0.07
C TYR A 339 -19.04 24.67 -0.80
N GLU A 340 -20.34 24.39 -0.66
CA GLU A 340 -21.42 25.21 -1.24
C GLU A 340 -21.71 26.47 -0.42
N ASN A 341 -21.45 26.43 0.89
CA ASN A 341 -21.60 27.56 1.79
C ASN A 341 -20.35 27.69 2.65
N GLN A 342 -19.54 28.71 2.42
CA GLN A 342 -19.36 29.76 3.42
C GLN A 342 -18.40 30.87 2.97
N VAL A 343 -18.88 32.08 3.27
CA VAL A 343 -18.15 33.32 3.51
C VAL A 343 -17.40 33.88 2.31
N ARG A 344 -18.03 34.89 1.71
CA ARG A 344 -17.31 36.03 1.13
C ARG A 344 -16.08 36.31 1.99
N TYR A 345 -14.88 36.07 1.48
CA TYR A 345 -13.71 36.88 1.83
C TYR A 345 -13.95 38.28 1.24
N GLU A 346 -14.99 38.96 1.69
CA GLU A 346 -15.10 40.41 1.58
C GLU A 346 -14.32 40.98 2.76
N LYS A 347 -13.20 41.61 2.42
CA LYS A 347 -12.49 42.63 3.20
C LYS A 347 -11.85 42.18 4.52
N SER A 348 -10.57 41.82 4.44
CA SER A 348 -9.59 42.22 5.46
C SER A 348 -8.27 42.75 4.88
N LEU A 349 -8.25 43.16 3.60
CA LEU A 349 -7.35 44.25 3.17
C LEU A 349 -8.05 45.58 3.50
N GLY A 350 -8.21 45.79 4.81
CA GLY A 350 -8.52 47.09 5.38
C GLY A 350 -7.27 47.94 5.25
N VAL A 351 -7.40 48.99 4.44
CA VAL A 351 -6.67 50.22 4.59
C VAL A 351 -6.69 50.64 6.06
N SER A 352 -5.52 50.71 6.67
CA SER A 352 -5.14 51.73 7.65
C SER A 352 -3.64 51.88 7.62
#